data_AF-A0AA88HFR3-F1
#
_entry.id   AF-A0AA88HFR3-F1
#
_cell.length_a   1.000
_cell.length_b   1.000
_cell.length_c   1.000
_cell.angle_alpha   90.00
_cell.angle_beta   90.00
_cell.angle_gamma   90.00
#
_symmetry.space_group_name_H-M   'P 1'
#
loop_
_entity.id
_entity.type
_entity.pdbx_description
1 polymer ?
#
loop_
_entity_poly.entity_id
_entity_poly.type
_entity_poly.pdbx_seq_one_letter_code
_entity_poly.pdbx_strand_id
1 'polypeptide(L)'
;MPAIGDNGDEPERNDQLLNNWFGQGPARKNPLDWFNDCARVISLDCGQHIEWITPLGLPVVQTYSKDVRMERPNSVKQKNAFAPNFVHSLDSCHMMMTSLFCQRAGISFASVHDCFWTHPCSVEVMNKICRDSFVDLHSQPILENLSSFFEKTYGKPFEHLVEKYGSVDSRKLEVFSHVPPRGDFDLEEVKKSTCFFS
;
A
#
# COMPACT_ATOMS: atom_id res chain seq x y z
N MET A 1 -7.56 -37.82 -11.72
CA MET A 1 -6.72 -37.42 -10.56
C MET A 1 -5.27 -37.57 -10.98
N PRO A 2 -4.56 -36.44 -11.12
CA PRO A 2 -3.56 -36.09 -10.10
C PRO A 2 -3.70 -34.63 -9.62
N ALA A 3 -2.86 -34.33 -8.62
CA ALA A 3 -2.97 -33.31 -7.59
C ALA A 3 -2.82 -31.86 -8.04
N ILE A 4 -3.50 -31.01 -7.29
CA ILE A 4 -3.38 -29.55 -7.21
C ILE A 4 -1.95 -29.21 -6.80
N GLY A 5 -1.30 -28.41 -7.65
CA GLY A 5 0.02 -27.84 -7.40
C GLY A 5 -0.01 -26.93 -6.17
N ASP A 6 1.06 -27.08 -5.42
CA ASP A 6 1.49 -26.36 -4.23
C ASP A 6 1.33 -24.82 -4.35
N ASN A 7 0.57 -24.19 -3.44
CA ASN A 7 0.43 -22.73 -3.31
C ASN A 7 1.57 -22.16 -2.42
N GLY A 8 2.82 -22.59 -2.68
CA GLY A 8 3.98 -22.27 -1.85
C GLY A 8 4.69 -20.94 -2.18
N ASP A 9 4.45 -20.35 -3.36
CA ASP A 9 5.36 -19.34 -3.94
C ASP A 9 4.88 -17.88 -3.87
N GLU A 10 3.66 -17.63 -3.38
CA GLU A 10 3.08 -16.28 -3.34
C GLU A 10 3.72 -15.32 -2.31
N PRO A 11 4.10 -15.75 -1.08
CA PRO A 11 4.72 -14.85 -0.10
C PRO A 11 6.17 -14.48 -0.45
N GLU A 12 6.95 -15.41 -1.03
CA GLU A 12 8.35 -15.14 -1.41
C GLU A 12 8.46 -14.16 -2.59
N ARG A 13 7.50 -14.19 -3.53
CA ARG A 13 7.44 -13.25 -4.65
C ARG A 13 7.16 -11.82 -4.18
N ASN A 14 6.29 -11.65 -3.19
CA ASN A 14 5.97 -10.34 -2.63
C ASN A 14 7.15 -9.74 -1.85
N ASP A 15 7.88 -10.57 -1.10
CA ASP A 15 9.10 -10.14 -0.40
C ASP A 15 10.21 -9.69 -1.39
N GLN A 16 10.35 -10.37 -2.53
CA GLN A 16 11.31 -9.96 -3.57
C GLN A 16 10.94 -8.64 -4.24
N LEU A 17 9.67 -8.41 -4.55
CA LEU A 17 9.20 -7.17 -5.16
C LEU A 17 9.41 -5.97 -4.23
N LEU A 18 9.14 -6.12 -2.95
CA LEU A 18 9.34 -5.08 -1.94
C LEU A 18 10.82 -4.75 -1.71
N ASN A 19 11.68 -5.78 -1.71
CA ASN A 19 13.13 -5.59 -1.62
C ASN A 19 13.70 -4.87 -2.85
N ASN A 20 13.13 -5.10 -4.04
CA ASN A 20 13.54 -4.44 -5.28
C ASN A 20 13.10 -2.98 -5.36
N TRP A 21 11.98 -2.60 -4.74
CA TRP A 21 11.48 -1.22 -4.76
C TRP A 21 12.21 -0.28 -3.80
N PHE A 22 12.84 -0.80 -2.74
CA PHE A 22 13.37 0.05 -1.67
C PHE A 22 14.89 0.04 -1.46
N GLY A 23 15.65 -0.72 -2.24
CA GLY A 23 17.11 -0.64 -2.29
C GLY A 23 17.80 -1.12 -1.00
N GLN A 24 18.74 -2.07 -1.12
CA GLN A 24 19.55 -2.51 0.01
C GLN A 24 20.68 -1.52 0.29
N GLY A 25 20.45 -0.59 1.21
CA GLY A 25 21.49 0.24 1.86
C GLY A 25 21.67 -0.14 3.33
N PRO A 26 22.85 0.07 3.94
CA PRO A 26 23.10 -0.38 5.30
C PRO A 26 22.32 0.47 6.30
N ALA A 27 21.64 -0.22 7.23
CA ALA A 27 20.98 0.33 8.43
C ALA A 27 19.92 1.44 8.20
N ARG A 28 19.14 1.36 7.12
CA ARG A 28 17.84 2.06 7.04
C ARG A 28 16.74 1.01 7.23
N LYS A 29 15.78 1.25 8.13
CA LYS A 29 14.60 0.36 8.24
C LYS A 29 13.92 0.30 6.87
N ASN A 30 13.75 -0.90 6.32
CA ASN A 30 13.03 -1.10 5.07
C ASN A 30 11.57 -0.67 5.27
N PRO A 31 10.90 -0.03 4.30
CA PRO A 31 9.47 0.23 4.39
C PRO A 31 8.62 -0.96 4.78
N LEU A 32 8.98 -2.17 4.37
CA LEU A 32 8.31 -3.39 4.81
C LEU A 32 8.39 -3.61 6.33
N ASP A 33 9.53 -3.31 6.96
CA ASP A 33 9.68 -3.38 8.41
C ASP A 33 8.76 -2.38 9.10
N TRP A 34 8.65 -1.17 8.55
CA TRP A 34 7.75 -0.13 9.07
C TRP A 34 6.27 -0.55 8.94
N PHE A 35 5.86 -1.11 7.80
CA PHE A 35 4.52 -1.67 7.62
C PHE A 35 4.24 -2.77 8.64
N ASN A 36 5.19 -3.69 8.83
CA ASN A 36 5.08 -4.80 9.78
C ASN A 36 4.96 -4.31 11.24
N ASP A 37 5.79 -3.33 11.62
CA ASP A 37 5.77 -2.74 12.96
C ASP A 37 4.43 -2.04 13.23
N CYS A 38 3.94 -1.22 12.28
CA CYS A 38 2.65 -0.54 12.39
C CYS A 38 1.49 -1.53 12.50
N ALA A 39 1.45 -2.52 11.62
CA ALA A 39 0.41 -3.55 11.63
C ALA A 39 0.40 -4.35 12.94
N ARG A 40 1.58 -4.64 13.50
CA ARG A 40 1.70 -5.31 14.79
C ARG A 40 1.09 -4.47 15.91
N VAL A 41 1.43 -3.18 15.99
CA VAL A 41 0.89 -2.28 17.01
C VAL A 41 -0.63 -2.16 16.89
N ILE A 42 -1.16 -1.91 15.68
CA ILE A 42 -2.61 -1.78 15.45
C ILE A 42 -3.37 -3.07 15.83
N SER A 43 -2.86 -4.23 15.39
CA SER A 43 -3.61 -5.49 15.56
C SER A 43 -3.40 -6.17 16.91
N LEU A 44 -2.18 -6.13 17.49
CA LEU A 44 -1.88 -6.78 18.78
C LEU A 44 -2.10 -5.87 19.97
N ASP A 45 -1.58 -4.64 19.91
CA ASP A 45 -1.67 -3.69 21.01
C ASP A 45 -3.05 -3.00 20.97
N CYS A 46 -3.46 -2.41 19.84
CA CYS A 46 -4.77 -1.75 19.70
C CYS A 46 -5.95 -2.73 19.62
N GLY A 47 -5.72 -3.96 19.17
CA GLY A 47 -6.78 -4.94 18.97
C GLY A 47 -7.78 -4.51 17.88
N GLN A 48 -7.37 -3.62 16.96
CA GLN A 48 -8.21 -3.09 15.89
C GLN A 48 -7.78 -3.62 14.52
N HIS A 49 -8.70 -3.53 13.56
CA HIS A 49 -8.42 -3.82 12.16
C HIS A 49 -7.57 -2.70 11.55
N ILE A 50 -6.69 -3.07 10.62
CA ILE A 50 -5.92 -2.08 9.87
C ILE A 50 -6.83 -1.49 8.80
N GLU A 51 -6.94 -0.18 8.80
CA GLU A 51 -7.63 0.62 7.80
C GLU A 51 -6.77 1.81 7.35
N TRP A 52 -7.00 2.29 6.14
CA TRP A 52 -6.37 3.48 5.58
C TRP A 52 -7.28 4.14 4.54
N ILE A 53 -6.88 5.30 4.04
CA ILE A 53 -7.55 6.01 2.95
C ILE A 53 -6.58 6.09 1.77
N THR A 54 -7.02 5.69 0.58
CA THR A 54 -6.19 5.79 -0.62
C THR A 54 -5.99 7.26 -1.04
N PRO A 55 -5.00 7.58 -1.90
CA PRO A 55 -4.82 8.94 -2.41
C PRO A 55 -6.04 9.52 -3.14
N LEU A 56 -6.94 8.67 -3.63
CA LEU A 56 -8.22 9.08 -4.23
C LEU A 56 -9.37 9.23 -3.22
N GLY A 57 -9.09 9.11 -1.92
CA GLY A 57 -10.08 9.30 -0.85
C GLY A 57 -10.95 8.07 -0.57
N LEU A 58 -10.59 6.88 -1.07
CA LEU A 58 -11.37 5.66 -0.85
C LEU A 58 -10.90 4.97 0.44
N PRO A 59 -11.79 4.68 1.41
CA PRO A 59 -11.43 3.93 2.61
C PRO A 59 -11.20 2.45 2.28
N VAL A 60 -10.15 1.87 2.86
CA VAL A 60 -9.82 0.45 2.75
C VAL A 60 -9.66 -0.12 4.15
N VAL A 61 -10.25 -1.29 4.41
CA VAL A 61 -10.21 -1.98 5.71
C VAL A 61 -9.84 -3.44 5.49
N GLN A 62 -8.85 -3.94 6.22
CA GLN A 62 -8.51 -5.36 6.24
C GLN A 62 -9.38 -6.12 7.23
N THR A 63 -10.25 -7.00 6.73
CA THR A 63 -11.24 -7.74 7.52
C THR A 63 -10.74 -9.10 8.05
N TYR A 64 -9.42 -9.30 8.15
CA TYR A 64 -8.86 -10.54 8.66
C TYR A 64 -9.10 -10.69 10.17
N SER A 65 -10.07 -11.54 10.52
CA SER A 65 -10.42 -11.91 11.90
C SER A 65 -10.08 -13.37 12.20
N LYS A 66 -9.95 -13.73 13.49
CA LYS A 66 -9.70 -15.12 13.90
C LYS A 66 -10.92 -16.02 13.76
N ASP A 67 -12.11 -15.49 14.00
CA ASP A 67 -13.39 -16.19 13.87
C ASP A 67 -14.40 -15.32 13.13
N VAL A 68 -15.29 -15.94 12.34
CA VAL A 68 -16.41 -15.26 11.64
C VAL A 68 -17.35 -14.53 12.62
N ARG A 69 -17.33 -14.92 13.90
CA ARG A 69 -18.15 -14.37 14.98
C ARG A 69 -17.39 -13.39 15.90
N MET A 70 -16.06 -13.32 15.83
CA MET A 70 -15.27 -12.45 16.70
C MET A 70 -14.67 -11.31 15.90
N GLU A 71 -15.01 -10.08 16.28
CA GLU A 71 -14.44 -8.81 15.79
C GLU A 71 -12.95 -8.62 16.14
N ARG A 72 -12.26 -9.67 16.65
CA ARG A 72 -10.86 -9.58 17.02
C ARG A 72 -9.95 -9.84 15.81
N PRO A 73 -9.03 -8.92 15.50
CA PRO A 73 -8.15 -9.05 14.34
C PRO A 73 -7.24 -10.27 14.46
N ASN A 74 -7.04 -10.95 13.33
CA ASN A 74 -5.98 -11.94 13.19
C ASN A 74 -4.67 -11.21 12.88
N SER A 75 -3.90 -10.88 13.93
CA SER A 75 -2.68 -10.08 13.82
C SER A 75 -1.66 -10.62 12.82
N VAL A 76 -1.50 -11.95 12.69
CA VAL A 76 -0.58 -12.54 11.72
C VAL A 76 -1.04 -12.26 10.29
N LYS A 77 -2.33 -12.48 9.99
CA LYS A 77 -2.89 -12.21 8.66
C LYS A 77 -2.93 -10.72 8.33
N GLN A 78 -3.32 -9.87 9.30
CA GLN A 78 -3.31 -8.42 9.17
C GLN A 78 -1.92 -7.92 8.76
N LYS A 79 -0.89 -8.29 9.54
CA LYS A 79 0.50 -7.92 9.28
C LYS A 79 0.98 -8.37 7.91
N ASN A 80 0.84 -9.66 7.60
CA ASN A 80 1.37 -10.21 6.35
C ASN A 80 0.65 -9.69 5.11
N ALA A 81 -0.64 -9.35 5.22
CA ALA A 81 -1.42 -8.84 4.10
C ALA A 81 -1.37 -7.31 3.96
N PHE A 82 -0.84 -6.58 4.95
CA PHE A 82 -0.94 -5.11 4.95
C PHE A 82 -0.15 -4.48 3.80
N ALA A 83 1.15 -4.76 3.70
CA ALA A 83 1.99 -4.25 2.61
C ALA A 83 1.42 -4.59 1.21
N PRO A 84 1.07 -5.85 0.87
CA PRO A 84 0.54 -6.15 -0.46
C PRO A 84 -0.82 -5.48 -0.71
N ASN A 85 -1.74 -5.47 0.26
CA ASN A 85 -3.04 -4.81 0.07
C ASN A 85 -2.89 -3.29 -0.08
N PHE A 86 -1.92 -2.67 0.62
CA PHE A 86 -1.63 -1.26 0.47
C PHE A 86 -1.12 -0.94 -0.94
N VAL A 87 -0.14 -1.70 -1.44
CA VAL A 87 0.37 -1.54 -2.81
C VAL A 87 -0.74 -1.75 -3.85
N HIS A 88 -1.54 -2.82 -3.73
CA HIS A 88 -2.68 -3.04 -4.63
C HIS A 88 -3.70 -1.89 -4.62
N SER A 89 -3.86 -1.21 -3.48
CA SER A 89 -4.72 -0.02 -3.41
C SER A 89 -4.14 1.17 -4.18
N LEU A 90 -2.81 1.29 -4.24
CA LEU A 90 -2.13 2.29 -5.07
C LEU A 90 -2.20 1.94 -6.56
N ASP A 91 -2.03 0.67 -6.93
CA ASP A 91 -2.21 0.21 -8.31
C ASP A 91 -3.63 0.51 -8.82
N SER A 92 -4.62 0.29 -7.95
CA SER A 92 -6.01 0.64 -8.23
C SER A 92 -6.20 2.15 -8.42
N CYS A 93 -5.54 2.98 -7.60
CA CYS A 93 -5.56 4.43 -7.78
C CYS A 93 -4.91 4.86 -9.10
N HIS A 94 -3.76 4.29 -9.46
CA HIS A 94 -3.07 4.59 -10.70
C HIS A 94 -3.90 4.21 -11.93
N MET A 95 -4.50 3.02 -11.92
CA MET A 95 -5.44 2.57 -12.94
C MET A 95 -6.64 3.52 -13.06
N MET A 96 -7.27 3.90 -11.93
CA MET A 96 -8.41 4.82 -11.93
C MET A 96 -8.03 6.20 -12.49
N MET A 97 -6.91 6.78 -12.04
CA MET A 97 -6.42 8.06 -12.56
C MET A 97 -6.17 7.99 -14.07
N THR A 98 -5.46 6.95 -14.53
CA THR A 98 -5.18 6.72 -15.95
C THR A 98 -6.47 6.63 -16.76
N SER A 99 -7.46 5.87 -16.27
CA SER A 99 -8.76 5.72 -16.95
C SER A 99 -9.50 7.05 -17.10
N LEU A 100 -9.50 7.90 -16.06
CA LEU A 100 -10.16 9.20 -16.07
C LEU A 100 -9.49 10.16 -17.05
N PHE A 101 -8.16 10.18 -17.09
CA PHE A 101 -7.42 11.02 -18.03
C PHE A 101 -7.53 10.51 -19.47
N CYS A 102 -7.57 9.19 -19.70
CA CYS A 102 -7.86 8.61 -21.01
C CYS A 102 -9.25 9.04 -21.51
N GLN A 103 -10.27 8.96 -20.65
CA GLN A 103 -11.61 9.43 -20.97
C GLN A 103 -11.62 10.93 -21.34
N ARG A 104 -10.90 11.77 -20.59
CA ARG A 104 -10.77 13.22 -20.88
C ARG A 104 -10.03 13.50 -22.19
N ALA A 105 -9.07 12.65 -22.56
CA ALA A 105 -8.36 12.72 -23.84
C ALA A 105 -9.18 12.15 -25.01
N GLY A 106 -10.39 11.63 -24.76
CA GLY A 106 -11.27 11.08 -25.78
C GLY A 106 -10.82 9.71 -26.32
N ILE A 107 -10.00 8.96 -25.57
CA ILE A 107 -9.54 7.62 -25.96
C ILE A 107 -10.24 6.54 -25.14
N SER A 108 -10.58 5.42 -25.79
CA SER A 108 -11.12 4.25 -25.11
C SER A 108 -10.08 3.66 -24.16
N PHE A 109 -10.50 3.25 -22.97
CA PHE A 109 -9.66 2.60 -21.98
C PHE A 109 -10.38 1.39 -21.40
N ALA A 110 -9.67 0.28 -21.27
CA ALA A 110 -10.07 -0.88 -20.48
C ALA A 110 -8.86 -1.37 -19.68
N SER A 111 -9.10 -2.03 -18.56
CA SER A 111 -8.03 -2.62 -17.76
C SER A 111 -8.40 -3.99 -17.23
N VAL A 112 -7.39 -4.84 -17.12
CA VAL A 112 -7.42 -6.07 -16.33
C VAL A 112 -6.27 -5.93 -15.33
N HIS A 113 -6.58 -5.44 -14.12
CA HIS A 113 -5.59 -5.07 -13.11
C HIS A 113 -4.54 -4.08 -13.67
N ASP A 114 -3.29 -4.50 -13.76
CA ASP A 114 -2.12 -3.75 -14.24
C ASP A 114 -1.96 -3.78 -15.78
N CYS A 115 -2.85 -4.47 -16.50
CA CYS A 115 -2.84 -4.50 -17.95
C CYS A 115 -3.80 -3.46 -18.52
N PHE A 116 -3.27 -2.45 -19.22
CA PHE A 116 -4.06 -1.34 -19.79
C PHE A 116 -4.26 -1.50 -21.30
N TRP A 117 -5.50 -1.40 -21.74
CA TRP A 117 -5.92 -1.63 -23.12
C TRP A 117 -6.57 -0.38 -23.72
N THR A 118 -6.26 -0.12 -24.99
CA THR A 118 -6.85 0.94 -25.80
C THR A 118 -6.82 0.53 -27.28
N HIS A 119 -7.33 1.37 -28.18
CA HIS A 119 -7.18 1.12 -29.61
C HIS A 119 -5.74 1.32 -30.08
N PRO A 120 -5.26 0.59 -31.12
CA PRO A 120 -3.87 0.70 -31.57
C PRO A 120 -3.41 2.13 -31.90
N CYS A 121 -4.30 2.97 -32.44
CA CYS A 121 -4.00 4.36 -32.78
C CYS A 121 -3.84 5.29 -31.57
N SER A 122 -4.22 4.87 -30.36
CA SER A 122 -4.17 5.67 -29.13
C SER A 122 -3.17 5.15 -28.09
N VAL A 123 -2.39 4.12 -28.40
CA VAL A 123 -1.40 3.52 -27.49
C VAL A 123 -0.39 4.55 -26.98
N GLU A 124 0.15 5.39 -27.87
CA GLU A 124 1.13 6.43 -27.49
C GLU A 124 0.55 7.44 -26.49
N VAL A 125 -0.72 7.85 -26.72
CA VAL A 125 -1.44 8.77 -25.84
C VAL A 125 -1.69 8.12 -24.49
N MET A 126 -2.15 6.86 -24.46
CA MET A 126 -2.37 6.11 -23.23
C MET A 126 -1.06 5.93 -22.44
N ASN A 127 0.05 5.59 -23.10
CA ASN A 127 1.34 5.40 -22.43
C ASN A 127 1.89 6.70 -21.83
N LYS A 128 1.63 7.84 -22.48
CA LYS A 128 1.92 9.15 -21.88
C LYS A 128 1.07 9.39 -20.63
N ILE A 129 -0.25 9.22 -20.73
CA ILE A 129 -1.18 9.41 -19.61
C ILE A 129 -0.86 8.48 -18.44
N CYS A 130 -0.51 7.22 -18.72
CA CYS A 130 -0.13 6.23 -17.72
C CYS A 130 1.09 6.69 -16.91
N ARG A 131 2.16 7.12 -17.59
CA ARG A 131 3.39 7.61 -16.93
C ARG A 131 3.14 8.91 -16.17
N ASP A 132 2.40 9.85 -16.75
CA ASP A 132 2.03 11.10 -16.09
C ASP A 132 1.22 10.81 -14.81
N SER A 133 0.22 9.93 -14.88
CA SER A 133 -0.61 9.54 -13.74
C SER A 133 0.19 8.84 -12.63
N PHE A 134 1.18 8.02 -13.00
CA PHE A 134 2.06 7.36 -12.04
C PHE A 134 2.90 8.40 -11.27
N VAL A 135 3.53 9.32 -12.00
CA VAL A 135 4.33 10.38 -11.38
C VAL A 135 3.46 11.28 -10.51
N ASP A 136 2.28 11.68 -10.98
CA ASP A 136 1.35 12.51 -10.20
C ASP A 136 0.91 11.83 -8.89
N LEU A 137 0.64 10.51 -8.94
CA LEU A 137 0.27 9.71 -7.77
C LEU A 137 1.43 9.61 -6.77
N HIS A 138 2.60 9.16 -7.22
CA HIS A 138 3.74 8.89 -6.36
C HIS A 138 4.51 10.15 -5.92
N SER A 139 4.22 11.30 -6.53
CA SER A 139 4.70 12.60 -6.04
C SER A 139 3.98 13.05 -4.76
N GLN A 140 2.81 12.48 -4.45
CA GLN A 140 2.10 12.75 -3.20
C GLN A 140 2.87 12.21 -1.99
N PRO A 141 2.72 12.82 -0.81
CA PRO A 141 3.31 12.31 0.43
C PRO A 141 2.53 11.11 0.99
N ILE A 142 2.52 9.99 0.25
CA ILE A 142 1.67 8.83 0.51
C ILE A 142 1.94 8.23 1.91
N LEU A 143 3.20 7.99 2.26
CA LEU A 143 3.54 7.35 3.54
C LEU A 143 3.37 8.31 4.71
N GLU A 144 3.63 9.60 4.52
CA GLU A 144 3.43 10.63 5.54
C GLU A 144 1.93 10.86 5.80
N ASN A 145 1.10 10.80 4.76
CA ASN A 145 -0.36 10.84 4.90
C ASN A 145 -0.88 9.60 5.64
N LEU A 146 -0.36 8.42 5.33
CA LEU A 146 -0.70 7.17 6.02
C LEU A 146 -0.30 7.23 7.50
N SER A 147 0.91 7.71 7.80
CA SER A 147 1.41 7.94 9.16
C SER A 147 0.49 8.88 9.94
N SER A 148 0.15 10.03 9.36
CA SER A 148 -0.77 11.01 9.96
C SER A 148 -2.15 10.42 10.23
N PHE A 149 -2.64 9.57 9.31
CA PHE A 149 -3.89 8.83 9.49
C PHE A 149 -3.79 7.85 10.67
N PHE A 150 -2.71 7.08 10.78
CA PHE A 150 -2.51 6.14 11.88
C PHE A 150 -2.42 6.81 13.26
N GLU A 151 -1.68 7.91 13.36
CA GLU A 151 -1.60 8.69 14.61
C GLU A 151 -2.97 9.21 15.03
N LYS A 152 -3.75 9.72 14.08
CA LYS A 152 -5.09 10.25 14.36
C LYS A 152 -6.08 9.16 14.74
N THR A 153 -6.07 8.04 14.02
CA THR A 153 -7.05 6.95 14.15
C THR A 153 -6.74 6.05 15.33
N TYR A 154 -5.47 5.67 15.52
CA TYR A 154 -5.06 4.69 16.54
C TYR A 154 -4.32 5.31 17.72
N GLY A 155 -3.81 6.55 17.63
CA GLY A 155 -3.14 7.20 18.75
C GLY A 155 -4.11 7.57 19.89
N LYS A 156 -5.14 8.36 19.58
CA LYS A 156 -6.07 8.92 20.59
C LYS A 156 -6.93 7.89 21.32
N PRO A 157 -7.50 6.85 20.67
CA PRO A 157 -8.27 5.83 21.39
C PRO A 157 -7.41 5.02 22.37
N PHE A 158 -6.09 5.03 22.19
CA PHE A 158 -5.17 4.16 22.89
C PHE A 158 -4.52 4.81 24.12
N GLU A 159 -4.32 6.13 24.14
CA GLU A 159 -4.03 6.90 25.37
C GLU A 159 -5.06 6.58 26.46
N HIS A 160 -6.33 6.51 26.09
CA HIS A 160 -7.44 6.19 27.00
C HIS A 160 -7.40 4.76 27.56
N LEU A 161 -6.81 3.80 26.84
CA LEU A 161 -6.62 2.41 27.29
C LEU A 161 -5.39 2.28 28.19
N VAL A 162 -4.33 3.03 27.91
CA VAL A 162 -3.12 3.13 28.75
C VAL A 162 -3.48 3.68 30.13
N GLU A 163 -4.27 4.76 30.19
CA GLU A 163 -4.75 5.34 31.45
C GLU A 163 -5.66 4.38 32.24
N LYS A 164 -6.49 3.59 31.54
CA LYS A 164 -7.50 2.73 32.17
C LYS A 164 -6.97 1.40 32.66
N TYR A 165 -5.98 0.81 31.99
CA TYR A 165 -5.49 -0.54 32.29
C TYR A 165 -4.00 -0.60 32.64
N GLY A 166 -3.26 0.51 32.52
CA GLY A 166 -1.86 0.63 32.96
C GLY A 166 -0.87 -0.33 32.28
N SER A 167 -1.26 -1.01 31.19
CA SER A 167 -0.54 -2.18 30.69
C SER A 167 0.17 -2.00 29.35
N VAL A 168 0.05 -0.84 28.68
CA VAL A 168 0.63 -0.66 27.35
C VAL A 168 1.60 0.52 27.31
N ASP A 169 2.78 0.24 26.76
CA ASP A 169 3.87 1.19 26.61
C ASP A 169 3.55 2.16 25.46
N SER A 170 3.23 3.41 25.80
CA SER A 170 2.89 4.46 24.83
C SER A 170 4.00 4.70 23.79
N ARG A 171 5.26 4.38 24.13
CA ARG A 171 6.39 4.44 23.19
C ARG A 171 6.23 3.53 21.97
N LYS A 172 5.38 2.49 22.05
CA LYS A 172 5.08 1.64 20.88
C LYS A 172 4.36 2.40 19.77
N LEU A 173 3.59 3.44 20.10
CA LEU A 173 2.85 4.24 19.12
C LEU A 173 3.76 5.16 18.33
N GLU A 174 4.95 5.46 18.84
CA GLU A 174 5.95 6.28 18.13
C GLU A 174 6.32 5.66 16.77
N VAL A 175 6.09 4.35 16.58
CA VAL A 175 6.37 3.70 15.30
C VAL A 175 5.62 4.34 14.11
N PHE A 176 4.44 4.90 14.34
CA PHE A 176 3.67 5.57 13.29
C PHE A 176 4.42 6.80 12.73
N SER A 177 5.15 7.52 13.58
CA SER A 177 5.91 8.72 13.20
C SER A 177 7.25 8.40 12.52
N HIS A 178 7.73 7.16 12.61
CA HIS A 178 9.03 6.73 12.04
C HIS A 178 8.92 6.33 10.56
N VAL A 179 8.40 7.24 9.74
CA VAL A 179 8.26 7.02 8.29
C VAL A 179 9.64 6.77 7.65
N PRO A 180 9.82 5.70 6.86
CA PRO A 180 11.07 5.43 6.16
C PRO A 180 11.48 6.60 5.25
N PRO A 181 12.78 6.96 5.21
CA PRO A 181 13.25 8.02 4.33
C PRO A 181 13.13 7.60 2.86
N ARG A 182 12.83 8.57 2.00
CA ARG A 182 12.80 8.35 0.55
C ARG A 182 14.21 8.09 0.00
N GLY A 183 14.28 7.35 -1.11
CA GLY A 183 15.50 7.20 -1.90
C GLY A 183 15.85 8.46 -2.68
N ASP A 184 16.87 8.37 -3.52
CA ASP A 184 17.38 9.44 -4.40
C ASP A 184 16.87 9.33 -5.84
N PHE A 185 16.03 8.35 -6.15
CA PHE A 185 15.43 8.17 -7.47
C PHE A 185 14.54 9.36 -7.86
N ASP A 186 14.81 9.94 -9.03
CA ASP A 186 13.98 11.00 -9.62
C ASP A 186 12.76 10.39 -10.33
N LEU A 187 11.57 10.62 -9.77
CA LEU A 187 10.30 10.14 -10.32
C LEU A 187 10.03 10.66 -11.74
N GLU A 188 10.57 11.81 -12.13
CA GLU A 188 10.36 12.37 -13.47
C GLU A 188 11.01 11.50 -14.57
N GLU A 189 11.98 10.65 -14.24
CA GLU A 189 12.57 9.70 -15.19
C GLU A 189 11.56 8.65 -15.69
N VAL A 190 10.49 8.38 -14.93
CA VAL A 190 9.41 7.47 -15.35
C VAL A 190 8.76 7.96 -16.64
N LYS A 191 8.57 9.27 -16.82
CA LYS A 191 7.96 9.85 -18.03
C LYS A 191 8.78 9.59 -19.29
N LYS A 192 10.08 9.35 -19.15
CA LYS A 192 11.00 9.06 -20.26
C LYS A 192 11.14 7.56 -20.54
N SER A 193 10.75 6.70 -19.59
CA SER A 193 10.90 5.25 -19.72
C SER A 193 9.96 4.67 -20.76
N THR A 194 10.51 4.09 -21.83
CA THR A 194 9.75 3.40 -22.87
C THR A 194 9.22 2.05 -22.38
N CYS A 195 9.93 1.39 -21.48
CA CYS A 195 9.60 0.05 -20.98
C CYS A 195 8.83 0.07 -19.66
N PHE A 196 8.32 1.23 -19.22
CA PHE A 196 7.54 1.34 -17.97
C PHE A 196 6.20 0.61 -18.09
N PHE A 197 5.50 0.83 -19.22
CA PHE A 197 4.31 0.09 -19.65
C PHE A 197 4.48 -0.16 -21.15
N SER A 198 4.67 -1.43 -21.53
CA SER A 198 4.99 -1.87 -22.90
C SER A 198 4.16 -3.07 -23.32
#